data_AF-A0A9D9DTI8-F1
#
_entry.id   AF-A0A9D9DTI8-F1
#
_cell.length_a   1.000
_cell.length_b   1.000
_cell.length_c   1.000
_cell.angle_alpha   90.00
_cell.angle_beta   90.00
_cell.angle_gamma   90.00
#
_symmetry.space_group_name_H-M   'P 1'
#
loop_
_entity.id
_entity.type
_entity.pdbx_description
1 polymer ?
#
loop_
_entity_poly.entity_id
_entity_poly.type
_entity_poly.pdbx_seq_one_letter_code
_entity_poly.pdbx_strand_id
1 'polypeptide(L)'
;MNKKLNKHRAFTLAEVLTTMGIIGIVAAMTIPNLLVQHRERENITKLKTVYSTITQAYTRATTEFGSPESWGMTAANSPEGAENINRILSPYFNVTQNCHTNGGCWYDGILTGINKERSGINIGTDSSFSTFSTVDGVQFAFNVEEPECKGVFGTTRGLQNVCATFTVDVNGKKFPNQYGYDIFKFYITKFGVHPYGLPEDTNFSFEDTCSPDTMGYGCTAWAVFKSNMDYLHCGGLSWSGKDRCKPFDNNRYDYDL
;
A
#
# COMPACT_ATOMS: atom_id res chain seq x y z
N MET A 1 -36.59 63.80 -18.35
CA MET A 1 -36.16 62.41 -18.62
C MET A 1 -36.34 61.58 -17.35
N ASN A 2 -37.40 60.77 -17.25
CA ASN A 2 -37.61 59.87 -16.11
C ASN A 2 -36.74 58.62 -16.28
N LYS A 3 -35.64 58.53 -15.53
CA LYS A 3 -34.86 57.29 -15.40
C LYS A 3 -35.71 56.28 -14.60
N LYS A 4 -36.20 55.23 -15.25
CA LYS A 4 -36.69 54.03 -14.56
C LYS A 4 -35.52 53.44 -13.77
N LEU A 5 -35.57 53.51 -12.44
CA LEU A 5 -34.69 52.74 -11.58
C LEU A 5 -35.08 51.26 -11.70
N ASN A 6 -34.25 50.48 -12.40
CA ASN A 6 -34.36 49.02 -12.36
C ASN A 6 -33.99 48.57 -10.95
N LYS A 7 -34.99 48.03 -10.22
CA LYS A 7 -34.82 47.50 -8.87
C LYS A 7 -34.01 46.21 -8.97
N HIS A 8 -32.70 46.30 -8.79
CA HIS A 8 -31.84 45.12 -8.67
C HIS A 8 -32.17 44.41 -7.35
N ARG A 9 -32.61 43.14 -7.41
CA ARG A 9 -32.75 42.29 -6.23
C ARG A 9 -31.34 41.93 -5.76
N ALA A 10 -30.91 42.49 -4.64
CA ALA A 10 -29.68 42.11 -3.98
C ALA A 10 -29.99 41.10 -2.87
N PHE A 11 -29.10 40.12 -2.69
CA PHE A 11 -29.20 39.16 -1.58
C PHE A 11 -29.06 39.89 -0.25
N THR A 12 -29.85 39.48 0.74
CA THR A 12 -29.70 40.01 2.10
C THR A 12 -28.47 39.40 2.77
N LEU A 13 -27.84 40.14 3.70
CA LEU A 13 -26.71 39.62 4.47
C LEU A 13 -27.05 38.30 5.20
N ALA A 14 -28.29 38.20 5.72
CA ALA A 14 -28.77 37.00 6.39
C ALA A 14 -28.92 35.80 5.44
N GLU A 15 -29.36 36.02 4.21
CA GLU A 15 -29.47 34.98 3.18
C GLU A 15 -28.09 34.47 2.75
N VAL A 16 -27.10 35.37 2.62
CA VAL A 16 -25.71 34.96 2.34
C VAL A 16 -25.09 34.20 3.53
N LEU A 17 -25.33 34.64 4.77
CA LEU A 17 -24.79 33.98 5.96
C LEU A 17 -25.38 32.59 6.19
N THR A 18 -26.68 32.43 6.01
CA THR A 18 -27.35 31.12 6.15
C THR A 18 -26.90 30.14 5.07
N THR A 19 -26.77 30.60 3.82
CA THR A 19 -26.26 29.75 2.72
C THR A 19 -24.80 29.35 2.92
N MET A 20 -23.92 30.28 3.29
CA MET A 20 -22.53 29.95 3.63
C MET A 20 -22.42 29.04 4.86
N GLY A 21 -23.29 29.21 5.85
CA GLY A 21 -23.37 28.34 7.03
C GLY A 21 -23.75 26.90 6.66
N ILE A 22 -24.78 26.72 5.83
CA ILE A 22 -25.21 25.40 5.35
C ILE A 22 -24.10 24.73 4.52
N ILE A 23 -23.51 25.47 3.56
CA ILE A 23 -22.39 24.96 2.75
C ILE A 23 -21.21 24.57 3.64
N GLY A 24 -20.89 25.38 4.66
CA GLY A 24 -19.81 25.10 5.61
C GLY A 24 -20.03 23.80 6.39
N ILE A 25 -21.23 23.56 6.91
CA ILE A 25 -21.57 22.34 7.64
C ILE A 25 -21.47 21.11 6.73
N VAL A 26 -22.06 21.19 5.53
CA VAL A 26 -22.05 20.06 4.57
C VAL A 26 -20.62 19.76 4.10
N ALA A 27 -19.82 20.79 3.80
CA ALA A 27 -18.44 20.65 3.39
C ALA A 27 -17.58 20.01 4.50
N ALA A 28 -17.76 20.40 5.75
CA ALA A 28 -17.03 19.85 6.89
C ALA A 28 -17.26 18.33 7.08
N MET A 29 -18.46 17.83 6.79
CA MET A 29 -18.77 16.40 6.90
C MET A 29 -18.30 15.59 5.68
N THR A 30 -18.25 16.20 4.50
CA THR A 30 -17.99 15.50 3.22
C THR A 30 -16.53 15.51 2.79
N ILE A 31 -15.81 16.61 3.02
CA ILE A 31 -14.40 16.77 2.60
C ILE A 31 -13.48 15.70 3.19
N PRO A 32 -13.55 15.36 4.50
CA PRO A 32 -12.66 14.35 5.08
C PRO A 32 -12.85 12.97 4.42
N ASN A 33 -14.10 12.54 4.21
CA ASN A 33 -14.40 11.23 3.61
C ASN A 33 -13.96 11.16 2.15
N LEU A 34 -14.19 12.23 1.37
CA LEU A 34 -13.72 12.31 0.00
C LEU A 34 -12.20 12.25 -0.11
N LEU A 35 -11.49 12.91 0.82
CA LEU A 35 -10.02 12.89 0.85
C LEU A 35 -9.48 11.48 1.16
N VAL A 36 -10.08 10.77 2.12
CA VAL A 36 -9.72 9.39 2.46
C VAL A 36 -9.91 8.47 1.26
N GLN A 37 -11.10 8.50 0.64
CA GLN A 37 -11.38 7.69 -0.56
C GLN A 37 -10.46 8.02 -1.73
N HIS A 38 -10.12 9.30 -1.90
CA HIS A 38 -9.19 9.72 -2.94
C HIS A 38 -7.79 9.13 -2.70
N ARG A 39 -7.26 9.21 -1.48
CA ARG A 39 -5.96 8.63 -1.11
C ARG A 39 -5.93 7.11 -1.29
N GLU A 40 -6.99 6.40 -0.87
CA GLU A 40 -7.08 4.95 -1.08
C GLU A 40 -7.01 4.58 -2.57
N ARG A 41 -7.72 5.33 -3.44
CA ARG A 41 -7.66 5.14 -4.89
C ARG A 41 -6.29 5.45 -5.47
N GLU A 42 -5.64 6.51 -5.02
CA GLU A 42 -4.27 6.83 -5.43
C GLU A 42 -3.30 5.72 -5.03
N ASN A 43 -3.37 5.24 -3.78
CA ASN A 43 -2.54 4.16 -3.28
C ASN A 43 -2.74 2.86 -4.07
N ILE A 44 -3.99 2.46 -4.37
CA ILE A 44 -4.28 1.27 -5.21
C ILE A 44 -3.67 1.44 -6.61
N THR A 45 -3.83 2.62 -7.21
CA THR A 45 -3.35 2.89 -8.57
C THR A 45 -1.82 2.79 -8.62
N LYS A 46 -1.14 3.40 -7.65
CA LYS A 46 0.31 3.31 -7.53
C LYS A 46 0.79 1.88 -7.24
N LEU A 47 0.15 1.18 -6.31
CA LEU A 47 0.48 -0.19 -5.96
C LEU A 47 0.41 -1.14 -7.17
N LYS A 48 -0.60 -0.99 -8.02
CA LYS A 48 -0.72 -1.78 -9.25
C LYS A 48 0.40 -1.48 -10.25
N THR A 49 0.76 -0.20 -10.40
CA THR A 49 1.89 0.21 -11.23
C THR A 49 3.20 -0.36 -10.70
N VAL A 50 3.40 -0.35 -9.38
CA VAL A 50 4.53 -0.98 -8.71
C VAL A 50 4.57 -2.47 -8.99
N TYR A 51 3.46 -3.18 -8.81
CA TYR A 51 3.38 -4.62 -9.04
C TYR A 51 3.67 -4.99 -10.51
N SER A 52 3.14 -4.22 -11.45
CA SER A 52 3.43 -4.39 -12.89
C SER A 52 4.91 -4.15 -13.20
N THR A 53 5.48 -3.06 -12.70
CA THR A 53 6.88 -2.69 -12.95
C THR A 53 7.84 -3.72 -12.37
N ILE A 54 7.65 -4.15 -11.12
CA ILE A 54 8.54 -5.13 -10.50
C ILE A 54 8.41 -6.54 -11.09
N THR A 55 7.21 -6.93 -11.57
CA THR A 55 7.04 -8.19 -12.31
C THR A 55 7.84 -8.18 -13.62
N GLN A 56 7.86 -7.05 -14.32
CA GLN A 56 8.68 -6.86 -15.52
C GLN A 56 10.17 -6.84 -15.18
N ALA A 57 10.57 -6.12 -14.11
CA ALA A 57 11.94 -6.09 -13.63
C ALA A 57 12.45 -7.50 -13.25
N TYR A 58 11.64 -8.28 -12.53
CA TYR A 58 11.95 -9.67 -12.17
C TYR A 58 12.21 -10.53 -13.41
N THR A 59 11.38 -10.40 -14.44
CA THR A 59 11.53 -11.17 -15.69
C THR A 59 12.84 -10.82 -16.41
N ARG A 60 13.22 -9.54 -16.42
CA ARG A 60 14.48 -9.08 -17.02
C ARG A 60 15.68 -9.54 -16.18
N ALA A 61 15.62 -9.35 -14.87
CA ALA A 61 16.65 -9.79 -13.94
C ALA A 61 16.92 -11.29 -14.06
N THR A 62 15.86 -12.11 -14.15
CA THR A 62 16.02 -13.57 -14.31
C THR A 62 16.55 -13.99 -15.68
N THR A 63 16.36 -13.17 -16.71
CA THR A 63 16.95 -13.38 -18.04
C THR A 63 18.45 -13.10 -18.03
N GLU A 64 18.90 -12.07 -17.29
CA GLU A 64 20.30 -11.63 -17.25
C GLU A 64 21.14 -12.36 -16.20
N PHE A 65 20.59 -12.59 -15.01
CA PHE A 65 21.30 -13.13 -13.84
C PHE A 65 20.85 -14.54 -13.45
N GLY A 66 19.86 -15.11 -14.14
CA GLY A 66 19.28 -16.41 -13.81
C GLY A 66 18.32 -16.37 -12.61
N SER A 67 17.99 -17.55 -12.08
CA SER A 67 17.10 -17.74 -10.93
C SER A 67 17.58 -16.91 -9.71
N PRO A 68 16.67 -16.41 -8.84
CA PRO A 68 17.05 -15.65 -7.65
C PRO A 68 18.07 -16.32 -6.73
N GLU A 69 18.16 -17.66 -6.72
CA GLU A 69 19.20 -18.42 -6.01
C GLU A 69 20.63 -18.01 -6.43
N SER A 70 20.80 -17.54 -7.66
CA SER A 70 22.08 -17.11 -8.24
C SER A 70 22.37 -15.63 -7.99
N TRP A 71 21.48 -14.89 -7.32
CA TRP A 71 21.63 -13.45 -7.08
C TRP A 71 22.61 -13.09 -5.95
N GLY A 72 23.17 -14.10 -5.27
CA GLY A 72 24.16 -13.88 -4.22
C GLY A 72 23.58 -13.37 -2.91
N MET A 73 22.39 -13.84 -2.50
CA MET A 73 21.70 -13.38 -1.28
C MET A 73 22.38 -13.76 0.05
N THR A 74 23.44 -14.58 0.04
CA THR A 74 24.28 -15.00 1.19
C THR A 74 23.56 -15.68 2.37
N ALA A 75 22.75 -14.98 3.15
CA ALA A 75 22.08 -15.46 4.36
C ALA A 75 20.76 -14.71 4.62
N ALA A 76 19.84 -15.31 5.37
CA ALA A 76 18.61 -14.64 5.81
C ALA A 76 18.93 -13.37 6.61
N ASN A 77 18.18 -12.29 6.38
CA ASN A 77 18.39 -10.97 6.98
C ASN A 77 19.80 -10.37 6.82
N SER A 78 20.58 -10.81 5.83
CA SER A 78 21.91 -10.26 5.60
C SER A 78 21.86 -8.90 4.89
N PRO A 79 22.60 -7.88 5.37
CA PRO A 79 22.74 -6.60 4.66
C PRO A 79 23.27 -6.78 3.24
N GLU A 80 24.29 -7.63 3.07
CA GLU A 80 24.94 -7.88 1.78
C GLU A 80 23.98 -8.55 0.80
N GLY A 81 23.15 -9.49 1.29
CA GLY A 81 22.17 -10.18 0.47
C GLY A 81 21.05 -9.25 0.01
N ALA A 82 20.56 -8.41 0.91
CA ALA A 82 19.58 -7.37 0.58
C ALA A 82 20.14 -6.38 -0.45
N GLU A 83 21.40 -5.96 -0.29
CA GLU A 83 22.07 -5.09 -1.26
C GLU A 83 22.23 -5.75 -2.63
N ASN A 84 22.54 -7.04 -2.68
CA ASN A 84 22.66 -7.75 -3.96
C ASN A 84 21.31 -7.80 -4.71
N ILE A 85 20.19 -8.02 -4.01
CA ILE A 85 18.85 -7.93 -4.60
C ILE A 85 18.60 -6.51 -5.13
N ASN A 86 18.88 -5.49 -4.32
CA ASN A 86 18.72 -4.09 -4.72
C ASN A 86 19.56 -3.76 -5.96
N ARG A 87 20.84 -4.15 -6.01
CA ARG A 87 21.72 -3.92 -7.15
C ARG A 87 21.21 -4.57 -8.44
N ILE A 88 20.59 -5.74 -8.35
CA ILE A 88 20.03 -6.45 -9.50
C ILE A 88 18.73 -5.81 -9.97
N LEU A 89 17.83 -5.43 -9.06
CA LEU A 89 16.50 -4.97 -9.43
C LEU A 89 16.41 -3.46 -9.68
N SER A 90 17.11 -2.64 -8.90
CA SER A 90 17.04 -1.17 -8.98
C SER A 90 17.36 -0.58 -10.37
N PRO A 91 18.25 -1.14 -11.22
CA PRO A 91 18.50 -0.61 -12.57
C PRO A 91 17.29 -0.66 -13.50
N TYR A 92 16.28 -1.48 -13.21
CA TYR A 92 15.04 -1.54 -13.99
C TYR A 92 13.99 -0.50 -13.55
N PHE A 93 14.32 0.34 -12.58
CA PHE A 93 13.47 1.42 -12.09
C PHE A 93 14.11 2.79 -12.36
N ASN A 94 13.27 3.82 -12.43
CA ASN A 94 13.73 5.21 -12.45
C ASN A 94 14.05 5.65 -11.01
N VAL A 95 15.24 5.30 -10.54
CA VAL A 95 15.72 5.57 -9.17
C VAL A 95 16.15 7.04 -9.03
N THR A 96 15.67 7.72 -7.99
CA THR A 96 16.12 9.07 -7.59
C THR A 96 17.21 9.01 -6.54
N GLN A 97 17.11 8.07 -5.62
CA GLN A 97 18.04 7.89 -4.52
C GLN A 97 18.17 6.40 -4.23
N ASN A 98 19.38 5.86 -4.29
CA ASN A 98 19.68 4.52 -3.78
C ASN A 98 20.36 4.67 -2.41
N CYS A 99 19.76 4.10 -1.38
CA CYS A 99 20.24 4.23 -0.01
C CYS A 99 20.91 2.98 0.52
N HIS A 100 20.87 1.89 -0.27
CA HIS A 100 21.44 0.61 0.13
C HIS A 100 20.93 0.24 1.53
N THR A 101 21.81 -0.21 2.42
CA THR A 101 21.52 -0.57 3.81
C THR A 101 21.81 0.57 4.80
N ASN A 102 22.17 1.77 4.31
CA ASN A 102 22.66 2.88 5.12
C ASN A 102 21.56 3.85 5.58
N GLY A 103 20.29 3.50 5.37
CA GLY A 103 19.14 4.32 5.71
C GLY A 103 18.97 5.58 4.83
N GLY A 104 17.93 6.36 5.11
CA GLY A 104 17.70 7.66 4.46
C GLY A 104 16.67 7.66 3.31
N CYS A 105 16.38 6.52 2.68
CA CYS A 105 15.32 6.45 1.66
C CYS A 105 13.95 6.25 2.30
N TRP A 106 13.88 5.59 3.45
CA TRP A 106 12.64 5.25 4.14
C TRP A 106 12.29 6.20 5.29
N TYR A 107 11.05 6.09 5.77
CA TYR A 107 10.62 6.68 7.02
C TYR A 107 11.49 6.15 8.17
N ASP A 108 12.10 7.07 8.93
CA ASP A 108 12.87 6.74 10.12
C ASP A 108 11.94 6.79 11.33
N GLY A 109 11.34 5.63 11.62
CA GLY A 109 10.41 5.45 12.71
C GLY A 109 9.75 4.07 12.66
N ILE A 110 9.07 3.72 13.75
CA ILE A 110 8.40 2.41 13.86
C ILE A 110 7.12 2.44 13.03
N LEU A 111 7.02 1.51 12.08
CA LEU A 111 5.85 1.35 11.22
C LEU A 111 4.65 0.84 12.01
N THR A 112 3.45 1.22 11.57
CA THR A 112 2.20 0.84 12.24
C THR A 112 1.34 -0.09 11.38
N GLY A 113 0.53 -0.93 12.03
CA GLY A 113 -0.49 -1.75 11.35
C GLY A 113 -1.82 -1.02 11.20
N ILE A 114 -2.78 -1.61 10.46
CA ILE A 114 -4.14 -1.06 10.29
C ILE A 114 -4.79 -0.74 11.65
N ASN A 115 -4.62 -1.67 12.60
CA ASN A 115 -5.05 -1.58 13.99
C ASN A 115 -4.30 -0.54 14.87
N LYS A 116 -3.40 0.24 14.28
CA LYS A 116 -2.56 1.26 14.96
C LYS A 116 -1.51 0.70 15.92
N GLU A 117 -1.32 -0.61 15.98
CA GLU A 117 -0.24 -1.22 16.73
C GLU A 117 1.11 -1.00 16.04
N ARG A 118 2.17 -1.01 16.84
CA ARG A 118 3.55 -0.85 16.37
C ARG A 118 4.09 -2.19 15.89
N SER A 119 4.63 -2.23 14.68
CA SER A 119 5.27 -3.44 14.11
C SER A 119 6.57 -3.85 14.81
N GLY A 120 7.20 -2.91 15.53
CA GLY A 120 8.53 -3.11 16.10
C GLY A 120 9.68 -2.97 15.09
N ILE A 121 9.38 -2.70 13.81
CA ILE A 121 10.37 -2.59 12.73
C ILE A 121 10.54 -1.12 12.34
N ASN A 122 11.80 -0.69 12.18
CA ASN A 122 12.17 0.59 11.58
C ASN A 122 13.02 0.32 10.33
N ILE A 123 12.38 0.23 9.17
CA ILE A 123 13.04 -0.01 7.88
C ILE A 123 14.07 1.10 7.56
N GLY A 124 13.85 2.33 8.05
CA GLY A 124 14.77 3.44 7.84
C GLY A 124 16.16 3.25 8.45
N THR A 125 16.31 2.37 9.44
CA THR A 125 17.55 2.14 10.19
C THR A 125 18.00 0.68 10.27
N ASP A 126 17.13 -0.27 9.92
CA ASP A 126 17.42 -1.69 9.98
C ASP A 126 18.28 -2.12 8.78
N SER A 127 19.52 -2.52 9.06
CA SER A 127 20.50 -2.88 8.03
C SER A 127 20.19 -4.18 7.31
N SER A 128 19.23 -4.99 7.79
CA SER A 128 18.75 -6.16 7.06
C SER A 128 17.92 -5.80 5.81
N PHE A 129 17.58 -4.50 5.64
CA PHE A 129 16.90 -3.99 4.48
C PHE A 129 17.84 -3.19 3.58
N SER A 130 17.73 -3.41 2.28
CA SER A 130 18.34 -2.54 1.27
C SER A 130 17.27 -1.76 0.53
N THR A 131 17.45 -0.44 0.42
CA THR A 131 16.37 0.46 0.05
C THR A 131 16.72 1.43 -1.08
N PHE A 132 15.71 1.79 -1.87
CA PHE A 132 15.80 2.88 -2.85
C PHE A 132 14.48 3.63 -2.98
N SER A 133 14.54 4.85 -3.51
CA SER A 133 13.39 5.68 -3.88
C SER A 133 13.34 5.90 -5.39
N THR A 134 12.14 5.96 -5.95
CA THR A 134 11.89 6.21 -7.37
C THR A 134 11.46 7.66 -7.64
N VAL A 135 11.43 8.07 -8.91
CA VAL A 135 11.00 9.41 -9.35
C VAL A 135 9.55 9.76 -9.03
N ASP A 136 8.68 8.76 -8.95
CA ASP A 136 7.27 8.89 -8.59
C ASP A 136 7.01 8.87 -7.07
N GLY A 137 8.10 8.83 -6.28
CA GLY A 137 8.07 8.91 -4.82
C GLY A 137 7.73 7.59 -4.12
N VAL A 138 7.76 6.46 -4.83
CA VAL A 138 7.63 5.13 -4.25
C VAL A 138 8.97 4.73 -3.62
N GLN A 139 8.93 4.04 -2.49
CA GLN A 139 10.11 3.56 -1.79
C GLN A 139 10.08 2.04 -1.72
N PHE A 140 11.20 1.39 -2.00
CA PHE A 140 11.37 -0.05 -1.96
C PHE A 140 12.33 -0.42 -0.85
N ALA A 141 12.06 -1.54 -0.18
CA ALA A 141 12.94 -2.17 0.80
C ALA A 141 12.98 -3.68 0.55
N PHE A 142 14.16 -4.23 0.27
CA PHE A 142 14.38 -5.66 0.06
C PHE A 142 15.00 -6.29 1.27
N ASN A 143 14.59 -7.51 1.60
CA ASN A 143 15.15 -8.32 2.67
C ASN A 143 15.21 -9.79 2.23
N VAL A 144 16.23 -10.51 2.67
CA VAL A 144 16.42 -11.92 2.33
C VAL A 144 15.72 -12.80 3.35
N GLU A 145 14.90 -13.74 2.87
CA GLU A 145 14.23 -14.75 3.72
C GLU A 145 15.01 -16.07 3.70
N GLU A 146 15.28 -16.59 2.50
CA GLU A 146 15.92 -17.89 2.29
C GLU A 146 16.77 -17.84 1.01
N PRO A 147 18.10 -17.66 1.12
CA PRO A 147 18.99 -17.48 -0.04
C PRO A 147 18.88 -18.59 -1.09
N GLU A 148 18.58 -19.82 -0.67
CA GLU A 148 18.44 -20.99 -1.55
C GLU A 148 17.01 -21.15 -2.10
N CYS A 149 16.13 -20.17 -1.88
CA CYS A 149 14.73 -20.19 -2.33
C CYS A 149 13.94 -21.43 -1.87
N LYS A 150 14.22 -21.93 -0.66
CA LYS A 150 13.53 -23.09 -0.05
C LYS A 150 12.47 -22.67 0.96
N GLY A 151 12.17 -21.38 1.07
CA GLY A 151 11.18 -20.86 2.00
C GLY A 151 9.78 -21.34 1.63
N VAL A 152 9.08 -21.92 2.61
CA VAL A 152 7.71 -22.44 2.46
C VAL A 152 6.75 -21.57 3.28
N PHE A 153 5.99 -20.74 2.57
CA PHE A 153 5.03 -19.78 3.10
C PHE A 153 3.61 -20.02 2.56
N GLY A 154 3.40 -21.16 1.90
CA GLY A 154 2.12 -21.50 1.32
C GLY A 154 2.15 -22.78 0.49
N THR A 155 1.05 -23.05 -0.20
CA THR A 155 0.85 -24.33 -0.91
C THR A 155 1.12 -24.25 -2.41
N THR A 156 1.19 -23.04 -2.99
CA THR A 156 1.53 -22.89 -4.42
C THR A 156 3.02 -23.10 -4.67
N ARG A 157 3.36 -23.45 -5.91
CA ARG A 157 4.76 -23.60 -6.35
C ARG A 157 5.63 -22.37 -6.01
N GLY A 158 5.09 -21.15 -6.16
CA GLY A 158 5.78 -19.92 -5.79
C GLY A 158 6.02 -19.83 -4.29
N LEU A 159 4.96 -20.02 -3.50
CA LEU A 159 5.04 -19.91 -2.03
C LEU A 159 5.81 -21.05 -1.35
N GLN A 160 6.07 -22.15 -2.06
CA GLN A 160 6.99 -23.22 -1.62
C GLN A 160 8.46 -22.95 -1.98
N ASN A 161 8.75 -21.87 -2.72
CA ASN A 161 10.08 -21.53 -3.19
C ASN A 161 10.37 -20.02 -3.00
N VAL A 162 10.09 -19.51 -1.79
CA VAL A 162 10.33 -18.10 -1.43
C VAL A 162 11.81 -17.89 -1.16
N CYS A 163 12.34 -16.80 -1.71
CA CYS A 163 13.75 -16.42 -1.64
C CYS A 163 13.98 -15.20 -0.74
N ALA A 164 13.13 -14.20 -0.93
CA ALA A 164 13.27 -12.88 -0.35
C ALA A 164 11.91 -12.21 -0.29
N THR A 165 11.86 -11.07 0.40
CA THR A 165 10.68 -10.21 0.42
C THR A 165 11.05 -8.82 -0.02
N PHE A 166 10.05 -8.11 -0.52
CA PHE A 166 10.16 -6.67 -0.66
C PHE A 166 8.93 -5.99 -0.08
N THR A 167 9.19 -4.86 0.57
CA THR A 167 8.19 -3.97 1.12
C THR A 167 8.22 -2.68 0.29
N VAL A 168 7.06 -2.17 -0.06
CA VAL A 168 6.91 -0.91 -0.80
C VAL A 168 6.07 0.07 -0.03
N ASP A 169 6.49 1.31 -0.05
CA ASP A 169 5.70 2.45 0.38
C ASP A 169 5.30 3.25 -0.86
N VAL A 170 4.01 3.34 -1.15
CA VAL A 170 3.49 3.96 -2.38
C VAL A 170 3.33 5.47 -2.29
N ASN A 171 3.36 6.06 -1.09
CA ASN A 171 3.32 7.52 -0.90
C ASN A 171 4.63 8.09 -0.31
N GLY A 172 5.63 7.22 -0.09
CA GLY A 172 6.92 7.54 0.50
C GLY A 172 6.76 7.87 1.98
N LYS A 173 7.69 8.61 2.58
CA LYS A 173 7.68 8.91 4.03
C LYS A 173 6.44 9.68 4.57
N LYS A 174 5.48 10.01 3.70
CA LYS A 174 4.27 10.76 4.07
C LYS A 174 3.38 9.87 4.91
N PHE A 175 2.88 10.40 6.02
CA PHE A 175 1.93 9.68 6.87
C PHE A 175 0.70 9.17 6.10
N PRO A 176 0.14 8.02 6.51
CA PRO A 176 0.36 7.34 7.80
C PRO A 176 1.56 6.39 7.95
N ASN A 177 2.27 5.96 6.90
CA ASN A 177 3.33 4.92 6.98
C ASN A 177 2.81 3.64 7.70
N GLN A 178 1.74 3.08 7.14
CA GLN A 178 0.90 2.04 7.73
C GLN A 178 0.73 0.84 6.79
N TYR A 179 1.00 -0.36 7.31
CA TYR A 179 0.80 -1.62 6.58
C TYR A 179 -0.66 -1.78 6.14
N GLY A 180 -0.85 -2.22 4.91
CA GLY A 180 -2.16 -2.39 4.29
C GLY A 180 -2.85 -1.08 3.89
N TYR A 181 -2.24 0.10 4.11
CA TYR A 181 -2.78 1.39 3.65
C TYR A 181 -1.90 2.02 2.57
N ASP A 182 -0.65 2.35 2.91
CA ASP A 182 0.37 2.88 2.00
C ASP A 182 1.61 1.97 1.93
N ILE A 183 1.79 1.07 2.90
CA ILE A 183 2.87 0.08 2.93
C ILE A 183 2.35 -1.32 2.58
N PHE A 184 2.99 -1.98 1.61
CA PHE A 184 2.58 -3.29 1.09
C PHE A 184 3.75 -4.26 0.98
N LYS A 185 3.49 -5.56 1.19
CA LYS A 185 4.51 -6.61 1.23
C LYS A 185 4.31 -7.67 0.14
N PHE A 186 5.42 -8.14 -0.41
CA PHE A 186 5.47 -9.11 -1.48
C PHE A 186 6.60 -10.12 -1.25
N TYR A 187 6.41 -11.33 -1.74
CA TYR A 187 7.43 -12.35 -1.87
C TYR A 187 8.12 -12.25 -3.22
N ILE A 188 9.45 -12.41 -3.20
CA ILE A 188 10.25 -12.81 -4.35
C ILE A 188 10.45 -14.31 -4.24
N THR A 189 9.98 -15.04 -5.24
CA THR A 189 10.07 -16.50 -5.31
C THR A 189 10.92 -16.89 -6.50
N LYS A 190 11.31 -18.16 -6.58
CA LYS A 190 11.97 -18.72 -7.77
C LYS A 190 11.17 -18.57 -9.07
N PHE A 191 9.85 -18.38 -8.96
CA PHE A 191 8.93 -18.39 -10.10
C PHE A 191 8.24 -17.04 -10.36
N GLY A 192 8.61 -15.99 -9.63
CA GLY A 192 8.00 -14.68 -9.78
C GLY A 192 7.79 -13.95 -8.46
N VAL A 193 7.14 -12.80 -8.57
CA VAL A 193 6.76 -11.96 -7.44
C VAL A 193 5.29 -12.14 -7.10
N HIS A 194 5.01 -12.39 -5.83
CA HIS A 194 3.67 -12.70 -5.33
C HIS A 194 3.31 -11.79 -4.16
N PRO A 195 2.11 -11.17 -4.14
CA PRO A 195 1.70 -10.37 -2.99
C PRO A 195 1.45 -11.22 -1.75
N TYR A 196 1.66 -10.64 -0.57
CA TYR A 196 1.19 -11.23 0.69
C TYR A 196 -0.34 -11.29 0.71
N GLY A 197 -0.92 -12.31 1.36
CA GLY A 197 -2.37 -12.45 1.48
C GLY A 197 -3.06 -13.23 0.38
N LEU A 198 -2.31 -14.02 -0.39
CA LEU A 198 -2.92 -15.00 -1.28
C LEU A 198 -3.74 -16.02 -0.47
N PRO A 199 -4.80 -16.61 -1.04
CA PRO A 199 -5.57 -17.66 -0.37
C PRO A 199 -4.71 -18.84 0.10
N GLU A 200 -3.65 -19.13 -0.65
CA GLU A 200 -2.72 -20.22 -0.37
C GLU A 200 -1.54 -19.83 0.53
N ASP A 201 -1.46 -18.58 0.99
CA ASP A 201 -0.46 -18.11 1.95
C ASP A 201 -0.80 -18.63 3.35
N THR A 202 0.11 -19.39 3.95
CA THR A 202 -0.09 -20.02 5.27
C THR A 202 0.42 -19.17 6.42
N ASN A 203 1.18 -18.11 6.14
CA ASN A 203 1.80 -17.27 7.18
C ASN A 203 1.03 -15.95 7.33
N PHE A 204 0.59 -15.38 6.21
CA PHE A 204 -0.05 -14.07 6.14
C PHE A 204 -1.24 -14.08 5.18
N SER A 205 -2.10 -15.11 5.29
CA SER A 205 -3.37 -15.20 4.54
C SER A 205 -4.20 -13.92 4.71
N PHE A 206 -4.95 -13.55 3.68
CA PHE A 206 -5.82 -12.36 3.75
C PHE A 206 -6.87 -12.52 4.86
N GLU A 207 -7.54 -13.67 4.90
CA GLU A 207 -8.61 -13.97 5.84
C GLU A 207 -8.18 -13.84 7.30
N ASP A 208 -6.95 -14.22 7.64
CA ASP A 208 -6.46 -14.18 9.02
C ASP A 208 -5.73 -12.87 9.37
N THR A 209 -5.12 -12.21 8.37
CA THR A 209 -4.18 -11.10 8.62
C THR A 209 -4.55 -9.78 7.93
N CYS A 210 -5.74 -9.69 7.36
CA CYS A 210 -6.28 -8.46 6.76
C CYS A 210 -7.71 -8.14 7.21
N SER A 211 -7.81 -7.33 8.26
CA SER A 211 -9.03 -6.69 8.73
C SER A 211 -8.70 -5.38 9.47
N PRO A 212 -9.70 -4.55 9.83
CA PRO A 212 -9.46 -3.30 10.56
C PRO A 212 -8.69 -3.49 11.88
N ASP A 213 -8.79 -4.67 12.48
CA ASP A 213 -8.22 -5.00 13.79
C ASP A 213 -6.86 -5.73 13.71
N THR A 214 -6.29 -5.86 12.51
CA THR A 214 -5.01 -6.56 12.28
C THR A 214 -3.85 -5.63 11.91
N MET A 215 -2.64 -6.17 11.85
CA MET A 215 -1.47 -5.45 11.34
C MET A 215 -1.57 -5.10 9.85
N GLY A 216 -2.33 -5.87 9.05
CA GLY A 216 -2.53 -5.59 7.62
C GLY A 216 -1.46 -6.14 6.67
N TYR A 217 -0.60 -7.06 7.13
CA TYR A 217 0.43 -7.68 6.28
C TYR A 217 -0.16 -8.43 5.07
N GLY A 218 -1.27 -9.16 5.29
CA GLY A 218 -1.97 -9.91 4.24
C GLY A 218 -2.92 -9.08 3.38
N CYS A 219 -2.93 -7.75 3.48
CA CYS A 219 -3.85 -6.93 2.69
C CYS A 219 -3.40 -6.69 1.24
N THR A 220 -2.15 -7.02 0.92
CA THR A 220 -1.53 -6.67 -0.36
C THR A 220 -2.22 -7.34 -1.55
N ALA A 221 -2.46 -8.65 -1.48
CA ALA A 221 -3.08 -9.41 -2.57
C ALA A 221 -4.49 -8.88 -2.87
N TRP A 222 -5.26 -8.56 -1.83
CA TRP A 222 -6.58 -7.97 -1.98
C TRP A 222 -6.53 -6.62 -2.69
N ALA A 223 -5.67 -5.71 -2.21
CA ALA A 223 -5.53 -4.37 -2.80
C ALA A 223 -5.13 -4.44 -4.30
N VAL A 224 -4.25 -5.37 -4.66
CA VAL A 224 -3.83 -5.60 -6.05
C VAL A 224 -4.95 -6.18 -6.91
N PHE A 225 -5.58 -7.29 -6.49
CA PHE A 225 -6.50 -8.05 -7.33
C PHE A 225 -7.94 -7.54 -7.27
N LYS A 226 -8.46 -7.21 -6.08
CA LYS A 226 -9.81 -6.66 -5.91
C LYS A 226 -9.88 -5.15 -6.17
N SER A 227 -8.74 -4.47 -6.23
CA SER A 227 -8.66 -3.05 -6.60
C SER A 227 -9.45 -2.13 -5.66
N ASN A 228 -9.54 -2.49 -4.39
CA ASN A 228 -10.19 -1.72 -3.33
C ASN A 228 -9.43 -1.93 -2.01
N MET A 229 -9.70 -1.07 -1.02
CA MET A 229 -9.19 -1.20 0.35
C MET A 229 -10.35 -1.35 1.34
N ASP A 230 -11.41 -2.05 0.95
CA ASP A 230 -12.63 -2.18 1.76
C ASP A 230 -12.37 -2.85 3.12
N TYR A 231 -11.29 -3.64 3.23
CA TYR A 231 -10.83 -4.22 4.49
C TYR A 231 -10.46 -3.18 5.55
N LEU A 232 -10.29 -1.90 5.19
CA LEU A 232 -10.10 -0.80 6.14
C LEU A 232 -11.40 -0.40 6.83
N HIS A 233 -12.55 -0.70 6.21
CA HIS A 233 -13.85 -0.14 6.56
C HIS A 233 -14.81 -1.18 7.14
N CYS A 234 -14.61 -2.47 6.87
CA CYS A 234 -15.43 -3.53 7.46
C CYS A 234 -14.71 -4.89 7.51
N GLY A 235 -15.17 -5.73 8.44
CA GLY A 235 -14.79 -7.14 8.52
C GLY A 235 -15.67 -8.08 7.66
N GLY A 236 -15.27 -9.35 7.65
CA GLY A 236 -15.99 -10.44 6.99
C GLY A 236 -15.85 -10.46 5.47
N LEU A 237 -14.80 -9.85 4.93
CA LEU A 237 -14.41 -10.01 3.53
C LEU A 237 -13.72 -11.36 3.34
N SER A 238 -13.86 -11.97 2.17
CA SER A 238 -13.18 -13.24 1.83
C SER A 238 -13.06 -13.41 0.33
N TRP A 239 -12.08 -14.19 -0.13
CA TRP A 239 -11.86 -14.44 -1.55
C TRP A 239 -13.05 -15.10 -2.24
N SER A 240 -13.75 -16.01 -1.56
CA SER A 240 -14.91 -16.76 -2.08
C SER A 240 -16.27 -16.15 -1.70
N GLY A 241 -16.27 -15.03 -0.98
CA GLY A 241 -17.48 -14.47 -0.39
C GLY A 241 -17.64 -12.97 -0.67
N LYS A 242 -17.93 -12.22 0.39
CA LYS A 242 -18.16 -10.78 0.32
C LYS A 242 -16.86 -10.06 -0.07
N ASP A 243 -16.89 -9.29 -1.15
CA ASP A 243 -15.72 -8.60 -1.68
C ASP A 243 -15.78 -7.07 -1.65
N ARG A 244 -16.89 -6.54 -1.10
CA ARG A 244 -17.05 -5.13 -0.79
C ARG A 244 -17.77 -4.93 0.52
N CYS A 245 -17.48 -3.83 1.20
CA CYS A 245 -18.33 -3.39 2.30
C CYS A 245 -19.74 -3.07 1.79
N LYS A 246 -20.76 -3.24 2.64
CA LYS A 246 -22.10 -2.78 2.25
C LYS A 246 -21.97 -1.29 1.91
N PRO A 247 -22.55 -0.82 0.79
CA PRO A 247 -22.61 0.62 0.56
C PRO A 247 -23.27 1.25 1.79
N PHE A 248 -22.74 2.38 2.25
CA PHE A 248 -23.49 3.24 3.15
C PHE A 248 -24.83 3.50 2.49
N ASP A 249 -25.87 2.85 2.99
CA ASP A 249 -27.23 3.08 2.52
C ASP A 249 -27.63 4.45 3.06
N ASN A 250 -27.45 5.49 2.25
CA ASN A 250 -27.87 6.86 2.55
C ASN A 250 -29.41 7.01 2.64
N ASN A 251 -30.15 5.90 2.71
CA ASN A 251 -31.61 5.84 2.83
C ASN A 251 -32.09 5.41 4.22
N ARG A 252 -31.41 5.83 5.30
CA ARG A 252 -32.05 5.88 6.63
C ARG A 252 -32.24 7.31 7.10
N TYR A 253 -33.16 8.01 6.44
CA TYR A 253 -34.04 8.92 7.17
C TYR A 253 -35.21 8.06 7.69
N ASP A 254 -34.98 7.32 8.78
CA ASP A 254 -36.09 6.84 9.61
C ASP A 254 -36.61 8.09 10.33
N TYR A 255 -37.68 8.66 9.79
CA TYR A 255 -38.59 9.48 10.57
C TYR A 255 -39.47 8.53 11.37
N ASP A 256 -39.00 8.16 12.56
CA ASP A 256 -39.90 7.66 13.60
C ASP A 256 -40.61 8.87 14.23
N LEU A 257 -41.88 9.03 13.84
CA LEU A 257 -42.94 9.71 14.60
C LEU A 257 -43.46 8.77 15.69
#